data_AF-A0A8A4TFW0-F1
#
_entry.id   AF-A0A8A4TFW0-F1
#
_cell.length_a   1.000
_cell.length_b   1.000
_cell.length_c   1.000
_cell.angle_alpha   90.00
_cell.angle_beta   90.00
_cell.angle_gamma   90.00
#
_symmetry.space_group_name_H-M   'P 1'
#
loop_
_entity.id
_entity.type
_entity.pdbx_description
1 polymer ?
#
loop_
_entity_poly.entity_id
_entity_poly.type
_entity_poly.pdbx_seq_one_letter_code
_entity_poly.pdbx_strand_id
1 'polypeptide(L)'
;MQPWLDRLVEAPDWLKIFILATSTLISEDLTTISAGIWVAQGSISPVVAVVGCFLGIFVGDGLLYLAGLVLGRPALKLPVLRNLLPEEKVHQCEDWFAKNGMMVVIVCRFIPGTRLPTYFAAGLLGSRAKYFLLASAVAVAVWTPLLVLLAWMFGEQLLSLMVFSEKYQIPVMITGILTMFLLLRLVMMFSDWKVRRRVKSRVHRIFRWEFWPILVLYFPVFFYNLWLMLRFRALTLPLLSNPGIDYSGFVGESKCRIMGAFEDQDPFFVRWIGIEPGPVEDRLSKLASWMASQSLSYPLILKPDMGQRGSGVRRIKSTEEAREYFGAYPALIQAQEFQPGPYEFGVYYVRLPNESNGRVLGLTGKEFPIAAGDGNQSLEELILRNPSGLGRIHIYMNRFRRSLERKLPAGEVIQLVNSGNHCLGTVFNDSTRLLTPELEARIDTISQSMPGFFIGRYDIRAENLEDFRKGRAFKIIELNGATGEPSHMYDHRHGLLFAYRSLFRHYRYLWEIGRQNARKGTPRMKLRTFLKGIRDYWRTAQAHPKVD
;
A
#
# COMPACT_ATOMS: atom_id res chain seq x y z
N MET A 1 8.95 -11.94 64.10
CA MET A 1 7.68 -11.92 63.35
C MET A 1 6.71 -13.00 63.84
N GLN A 2 7.19 -14.22 64.16
CA GLN A 2 6.39 -15.31 64.76
C GLN A 2 5.39 -14.91 65.88
N PRO A 3 5.80 -14.19 66.95
CA PRO A 3 4.91 -13.92 68.09
C PRO A 3 3.70 -13.04 67.78
N TRP A 4 3.77 -12.29 66.68
CA TRP A 4 2.67 -11.43 66.22
C TRP A 4 1.73 -12.19 65.28
N LEU A 5 2.25 -13.11 64.47
CA LEU A 5 1.46 -13.98 63.61
C LEU A 5 0.63 -14.97 64.44
N ASP A 6 1.20 -15.54 65.51
CA ASP A 6 0.49 -16.46 66.40
C ASP A 6 -0.71 -15.77 67.08
N ARG A 7 -0.52 -14.52 67.55
CA ARG A 7 -1.63 -13.70 68.08
C ARG A 7 -2.65 -13.30 67.01
N LEU A 8 -2.22 -13.14 65.76
CA LEU A 8 -3.11 -12.81 64.65
C LEU A 8 -3.98 -14.02 64.27
N VAL A 9 -3.46 -15.24 64.34
CA VAL A 9 -4.20 -16.49 64.09
C VAL A 9 -5.28 -16.69 65.16
N GLU A 10 -4.97 -16.43 66.42
CA GLU A 10 -5.92 -16.52 67.55
C GLU A 10 -6.92 -15.37 67.63
N ALA A 11 -6.71 -14.29 66.85
CA ALA A 11 -7.61 -13.14 66.84
C ALA A 11 -8.98 -13.47 66.24
N PRO A 12 -10.06 -12.81 66.71
CA PRO A 12 -11.38 -12.97 66.10
C PRO A 12 -11.41 -12.43 64.67
N ASP A 13 -12.24 -13.04 63.82
CA ASP A 13 -12.30 -12.75 62.39
C ASP A 13 -12.55 -11.28 62.04
N TRP A 14 -13.34 -10.57 62.83
CA TRP A 14 -13.59 -9.14 62.62
C TRP A 14 -12.31 -8.30 62.75
N LEU A 15 -11.39 -8.68 63.63
CA LEU A 15 -10.11 -7.98 63.82
C LEU A 15 -9.16 -8.27 62.67
N LYS A 16 -9.13 -9.52 62.17
CA LYS A 16 -8.39 -9.91 60.96
C LYS A 16 -8.88 -9.13 59.74
N ILE A 17 -10.20 -9.04 59.55
CA ILE A 17 -10.83 -8.24 58.49
C ILE A 17 -10.42 -6.77 58.60
N PHE A 18 -10.45 -6.20 59.81
CA PHE A 18 -10.06 -4.81 60.04
C PHE A 18 -8.58 -4.53 59.72
N ILE A 19 -7.68 -5.43 60.11
CA ILE A 19 -6.24 -5.30 59.83
C ILE A 19 -5.98 -5.39 58.33
N LEU A 20 -6.63 -6.33 57.63
CA LEU A 20 -6.51 -6.46 56.17
C LEU A 20 -7.06 -5.21 55.48
N ALA A 21 -8.23 -4.74 55.88
CA ALA A 21 -8.86 -3.56 55.30
C ALA A 21 -7.98 -2.32 55.45
N THR A 22 -7.43 -2.06 56.64
CA THR A 22 -6.52 -0.92 56.87
C THR A 22 -5.19 -1.06 56.14
N SER A 23 -4.66 -2.27 56.04
CA SER A 23 -3.39 -2.55 55.34
C SER A 23 -3.51 -2.35 53.82
N THR A 24 -4.67 -2.66 53.22
CA THR A 24 -4.89 -2.37 51.78
C THR A 24 -4.86 -0.87 51.45
N LEU A 25 -5.12 0.02 52.42
CA LEU A 25 -5.02 1.47 52.23
C LEU A 25 -3.57 1.94 52.11
N ILE A 26 -2.62 1.19 52.70
CA ILE A 26 -1.19 1.45 52.60
C ILE A 26 -0.64 0.83 51.32
N SER A 27 -0.94 -0.44 51.09
CA SER A 27 -0.54 -1.16 49.88
C SER A 27 -1.53 -2.27 49.55
N GLU A 28 -2.39 -2.00 48.56
CA GLU A 28 -3.39 -2.94 48.07
C GLU A 28 -2.74 -4.26 47.59
N ASP A 29 -1.71 -4.16 46.76
CA ASP A 29 -1.11 -5.30 46.07
C ASP A 29 -0.33 -6.20 47.06
N LEU A 30 0.43 -5.59 47.98
CA LEU A 30 1.15 -6.34 49.01
C LEU A 30 0.20 -7.05 49.98
N THR A 31 -0.88 -6.37 50.36
CA THR A 31 -1.85 -6.91 51.33
C THR A 31 -2.66 -8.05 50.75
N THR A 32 -3.10 -7.94 49.49
CA THR A 32 -3.85 -9.02 48.80
C THR A 32 -2.99 -10.27 48.57
N ILE A 33 -1.72 -10.09 48.21
CA ILE A 33 -0.76 -11.20 48.09
C ILE A 33 -0.52 -11.85 49.47
N SER A 34 -0.27 -11.04 50.50
CA SER A 34 -0.05 -11.52 51.86
C SER A 34 -1.28 -12.27 52.42
N ALA A 35 -2.48 -11.76 52.14
CA ALA A 35 -3.73 -12.41 52.52
C ALA A 35 -3.89 -13.78 51.84
N GLY A 36 -3.58 -13.88 50.54
CA GLY A 36 -3.60 -15.16 49.82
C GLY A 36 -2.60 -16.18 50.37
N ILE A 37 -1.39 -15.73 50.76
CA ILE A 37 -0.38 -16.58 51.39
C ILE A 37 -0.84 -17.05 52.78
N TRP A 38 -1.45 -16.17 53.59
CA TRP A 38 -1.99 -16.55 54.90
C TRP A 38 -3.17 -17.52 54.79
N VAL A 39 -3.95 -17.45 53.71
CA VAL A 39 -4.95 -18.48 53.37
C VAL A 39 -4.26 -19.80 53.02
N ALA A 40 -3.19 -19.77 52.20
CA ALA A 40 -2.42 -20.96 51.84
C ALA A 40 -1.85 -21.70 53.05
N GLN A 41 -1.38 -20.93 54.04
CA GLN A 41 -0.80 -21.42 55.29
C GLN A 41 -1.86 -21.87 56.32
N GLY A 42 -3.15 -21.70 56.03
CA GLY A 42 -4.25 -22.03 56.95
C GLY A 42 -4.44 -21.05 58.11
N SER A 43 -3.75 -19.90 58.10
CA SER A 43 -3.77 -18.89 59.17
C SER A 43 -5.05 -18.07 59.21
N ILE A 44 -5.69 -17.84 58.05
CA ILE A 44 -6.98 -17.13 57.93
C ILE A 44 -7.89 -17.84 56.92
N SER A 45 -9.21 -17.70 57.08
CA SER A 45 -10.16 -18.26 56.13
C SER A 45 -10.18 -17.46 54.80
N PRO A 46 -10.46 -18.10 53.65
CA PRO A 46 -10.60 -17.40 52.37
C PRO A 46 -11.66 -16.29 52.41
N VAL A 47 -12.73 -16.50 53.17
CA VAL A 47 -13.82 -15.52 53.34
C VAL A 47 -13.30 -14.27 54.07
N VAL A 48 -12.55 -14.45 55.16
CA VAL A 48 -11.94 -13.35 55.91
C VAL A 48 -10.95 -12.56 55.04
N ALA A 49 -10.13 -13.26 54.25
CA ALA A 49 -9.19 -12.64 53.32
C ALA A 49 -9.90 -11.79 52.25
N VAL A 50 -10.88 -12.37 51.56
CA VAL A 50 -11.61 -11.69 50.48
C VAL A 50 -12.42 -10.52 51.01
N VAL A 51 -13.16 -10.70 52.11
CA VAL A 51 -13.98 -9.63 52.70
C VAL A 51 -13.12 -8.49 53.24
N GLY A 52 -12.02 -8.80 53.95
CA GLY A 52 -11.08 -7.80 54.45
C GLY A 52 -10.44 -6.97 53.34
N CYS A 53 -9.92 -7.63 52.31
CA CYS A 53 -9.37 -6.94 51.15
C CYS A 53 -10.43 -6.17 50.36
N PHE A 54 -11.63 -6.74 50.17
CA PHE A 54 -12.72 -6.06 49.47
C PHE A 54 -13.09 -4.75 50.16
N LEU A 55 -13.33 -4.78 51.47
CA LEU A 55 -13.76 -3.61 52.23
C LEU A 55 -12.70 -2.50 52.19
N GLY A 56 -11.44 -2.85 52.42
CA GLY A 56 -10.37 -1.86 52.44
C GLY A 56 -10.14 -1.22 51.07
N ILE A 57 -10.14 -2.02 49.99
CA ILE A 57 -9.94 -1.49 48.66
C ILE A 57 -11.15 -0.66 48.20
N PHE A 58 -12.37 -1.11 48.48
CA PHE A 58 -13.57 -0.36 48.16
C PHE A 58 -13.61 1.00 48.87
N VAL A 59 -13.21 1.05 50.15
CA VAL A 59 -13.07 2.29 50.90
C VAL A 59 -11.96 3.15 50.29
N GLY A 60 -10.82 2.57 49.92
CA GLY A 60 -9.72 3.28 49.25
C GLY A 60 -10.13 3.92 47.93
N ASP A 61 -10.83 3.18 47.07
CA ASP A 61 -11.40 3.69 45.80
C ASP A 61 -12.37 4.85 46.06
N GLY A 62 -13.21 4.74 47.10
CA GLY A 62 -14.10 5.80 47.56
C GLY A 62 -13.37 7.05 48.04
N LEU A 63 -12.28 6.90 48.80
CA LEU A 63 -11.44 8.01 49.26
C LEU A 63 -10.75 8.73 48.10
N LEU A 64 -10.29 8.01 47.08
CA LEU A 64 -9.71 8.61 45.87
C LEU A 64 -10.74 9.42 45.08
N TYR A 65 -11.96 8.90 44.95
CA TYR A 65 -13.08 9.63 44.35
C TYR A 65 -13.44 10.89 45.16
N LEU A 66 -13.51 10.79 46.49
CA LEU A 66 -13.76 11.94 47.36
C LEU A 66 -12.64 12.98 47.26
N ALA A 67 -11.37 12.55 47.19
CA ALA A 67 -10.25 13.44 46.96
C ALA A 67 -10.39 14.19 45.63
N GLY A 68 -10.81 13.50 44.56
CA GLY A 68 -11.13 14.13 43.28
C GLY A 68 -12.27 15.15 43.38
N LEU A 69 -13.32 14.83 44.14
CA LEU A 69 -14.48 15.70 44.33
C LEU A 69 -14.14 16.98 45.11
N VAL A 70 -13.33 16.85 46.16
CA VAL A 70 -12.97 17.96 47.07
C VAL A 70 -11.81 18.79 46.52
N LEU A 71 -10.74 18.13 46.07
CA LEU A 71 -9.51 18.80 45.64
C LEU A 71 -9.49 19.14 44.15
N GLY A 72 -10.27 18.44 43.33
CA GLY A 72 -10.16 18.51 41.90
C GLY A 72 -10.52 19.87 41.29
N ARG A 73 -11.73 20.38 41.57
CA ARG A 73 -12.19 21.67 41.00
C ARG A 73 -11.33 22.87 41.47
N PRO A 74 -10.90 22.95 42.74
CA PRO A 74 -9.89 23.93 43.16
C PRO A 74 -8.54 23.75 42.47
N ALA A 75 -8.06 22.52 42.28
CA ALA A 75 -6.76 22.24 41.65
C ALA A 75 -6.69 22.63 40.17
N LEU A 76 -7.81 22.57 39.43
CA LEU A 76 -7.88 23.05 38.04
C LEU A 76 -7.64 24.57 37.89
N LYS A 77 -7.72 25.35 38.99
CA LYS A 77 -7.40 26.78 38.99
C LYS A 77 -5.90 27.07 39.05
N LEU A 78 -5.06 26.05 39.30
CA LEU A 78 -3.60 26.22 39.31
C LEU A 78 -3.06 26.44 37.89
N PRO A 79 -2.10 27.37 37.68
CA PRO A 79 -1.63 27.74 36.34
C PRO A 79 -1.08 26.57 35.52
N VAL A 80 -0.41 25.62 36.18
CA VAL A 80 0.18 24.42 35.55
C VAL A 80 -0.89 23.47 35.04
N LEU A 81 -1.92 23.21 35.86
CA LEU A 81 -3.02 22.31 35.51
C LEU A 81 -3.96 22.92 34.46
N ARG A 82 -4.20 24.24 34.53
CA ARG A 82 -4.97 24.98 33.53
C ARG A 82 -4.37 24.91 32.13
N ASN A 83 -3.03 24.94 32.02
CA ASN A 83 -2.33 24.82 30.74
C ASN A 83 -2.31 23.37 30.19
N LEU A 84 -2.31 22.36 31.07
CA LEU A 84 -2.31 20.94 30.69
C LEU A 84 -3.72 20.41 30.36
N LEU A 85 -4.75 20.92 31.02
CA LEU A 85 -6.16 20.51 30.86
C LEU A 85 -7.05 21.74 30.63
N PRO A 86 -7.14 22.23 29.38
CA PRO A 86 -8.04 23.33 29.02
C PRO A 86 -9.51 22.99 29.30
N GLU A 87 -10.33 23.99 29.66
CA GLU A 87 -11.76 23.80 29.98
C GLU A 87 -12.54 23.05 28.89
N GLU A 88 -12.23 23.30 27.62
CA GLU A 88 -12.86 22.60 26.49
C GLU A 88 -12.61 21.08 26.50
N LYS A 89 -11.39 20.65 26.90
CA LYS A 89 -11.07 19.22 27.05
C LYS A 89 -11.69 18.62 28.30
N VAL A 90 -11.84 19.41 29.37
CA VAL A 90 -12.52 18.97 30.59
C VAL A 90 -13.99 18.66 30.28
N HIS A 91 -14.70 19.54 29.56
CA HIS A 91 -16.08 19.30 29.14
C HIS A 91 -16.24 18.09 28.21
N GLN A 92 -15.31 17.88 27.27
CA GLN A 92 -15.32 16.67 26.43
C GLN A 92 -15.12 15.39 27.27
N CYS A 93 -14.26 15.43 28.29
CA CYS A 93 -14.07 14.33 29.23
C CYS A 93 -15.31 14.11 30.11
N GLU A 94 -16.01 15.17 30.54
CA GLU A 94 -17.28 15.08 31.28
C GLU A 94 -18.35 14.35 30.44
N ASP A 95 -18.55 14.75 29.18
CA ASP A 95 -19.53 14.14 28.28
C ASP A 95 -19.21 12.67 27.95
N TRP A 96 -17.93 12.36 27.75
CA TRP A 96 -17.49 10.99 27.48
C TRP A 96 -17.64 10.10 28.72
N PHE A 97 -17.30 10.61 29.90
CA PHE A 97 -17.46 9.90 31.17
C PHE A 97 -18.94 9.75 31.57
N ALA A 98 -19.79 10.71 31.21
CA ALA A 98 -21.25 10.60 31.42
C ALA A 98 -21.85 9.43 30.62
N LYS A 99 -21.31 9.13 29.42
CA LYS A 99 -21.79 8.04 28.57
C LYS A 99 -21.18 6.67 28.93
N ASN A 100 -19.91 6.62 29.33
CA ASN A 100 -19.17 5.37 29.49
C ASN A 100 -18.59 5.12 30.90
N GLY A 101 -18.80 6.03 31.86
CA GLY A 101 -18.07 6.10 33.12
C GLY A 101 -18.09 4.83 33.96
N MET A 102 -19.22 4.10 33.98
CA MET A 102 -19.32 2.82 34.70
C MET A 102 -18.37 1.76 34.13
N MET A 103 -18.33 1.58 32.80
CA MET A 103 -17.41 0.63 32.15
C MET A 103 -15.96 1.06 32.31
N VAL A 104 -15.67 2.36 32.27
CA VAL A 104 -14.31 2.89 32.45
C VAL A 104 -13.76 2.57 33.83
N VAL A 105 -14.56 2.74 34.88
CA VAL A 105 -14.20 2.42 36.28
C VAL A 105 -13.96 0.92 36.46
N ILE A 106 -14.73 0.06 35.80
CA ILE A 106 -14.54 -1.39 35.86
C ILE A 106 -13.26 -1.80 35.11
N VAL A 107 -13.07 -1.31 33.88
CA VAL A 107 -11.97 -1.72 33.00
C VAL A 107 -10.61 -1.22 33.50
N CYS A 108 -10.54 -0.01 34.07
CA CYS A 108 -9.26 0.54 34.53
C CYS A 108 -8.59 -0.30 35.64
N ARG A 109 -9.38 -1.10 36.36
CA ARG A 109 -8.87 -2.01 37.40
C ARG A 109 -8.01 -3.15 36.83
N PHE A 110 -8.20 -3.49 35.56
CA PHE A 110 -7.41 -4.49 34.84
C PHE A 110 -6.18 -3.89 34.13
N ILE A 111 -5.98 -2.57 34.19
CA ILE A 111 -4.88 -1.87 33.51
C ILE A 111 -3.98 -1.21 34.56
N PRO A 112 -2.75 -1.72 34.77
CA PRO A 112 -1.81 -1.19 35.75
C PRO A 112 -1.58 0.33 35.62
N GLY A 113 -1.57 1.04 36.75
CA GLY A 113 -1.29 2.48 36.81
C GLY A 113 -2.45 3.41 36.42
N THR A 114 -3.57 2.89 35.89
CA THR A 114 -4.69 3.73 35.44
C THR A 114 -5.75 3.99 36.51
N ARG A 115 -5.84 3.15 37.57
CA ARG A 115 -6.85 3.28 38.64
C ARG A 115 -6.84 4.63 39.35
N LEU A 116 -5.65 5.08 39.79
CA LEU A 116 -5.46 6.32 40.54
C LEU A 116 -5.93 7.55 39.75
N PRO A 117 -5.44 7.80 38.53
CA PRO A 117 -5.89 8.94 37.75
C PRO A 117 -7.37 8.82 37.35
N THR A 118 -7.88 7.62 37.04
CA THR A 118 -9.28 7.44 36.63
C THR A 118 -10.27 7.70 37.77
N TYR A 119 -10.02 7.19 38.98
CA TYR A 119 -10.94 7.41 40.11
C TYR A 119 -10.90 8.84 40.63
N PHE A 120 -9.70 9.44 40.66
CA PHE A 120 -9.56 10.86 40.96
C PHE A 120 -10.27 11.73 39.90
N ALA A 121 -10.10 11.41 38.61
CA ALA A 121 -10.80 12.11 37.52
C ALA A 121 -12.32 11.94 37.62
N ALA A 122 -12.81 10.77 37.99
CA ALA A 122 -14.24 10.52 38.19
C ALA A 122 -14.85 11.43 39.26
N GLY A 123 -14.10 11.71 40.34
CA GLY A 123 -14.47 12.69 41.37
C GLY A 123 -14.38 14.13 40.86
N LEU A 124 -13.28 14.47 40.19
CA LEU A 124 -13.02 15.80 39.60
C LEU A 124 -14.14 16.26 38.66
N LEU A 125 -14.59 15.35 37.79
CA LEU A 125 -15.64 15.57 36.79
C LEU A 125 -17.06 15.55 37.39
N GLY A 126 -17.19 15.37 38.71
CA GLY A 126 -18.49 15.41 39.39
C GLY A 126 -19.43 14.26 39.01
N SER A 127 -18.89 13.10 38.65
CA SER A 127 -19.73 11.93 38.35
C SER A 127 -20.59 11.56 39.56
N ARG A 128 -21.80 11.01 39.36
CA ARG A 128 -22.71 10.71 40.48
C ARG A 128 -22.13 9.59 41.34
N ALA A 129 -21.87 9.88 42.62
CA ALA A 129 -21.20 8.96 43.56
C ALA A 129 -21.81 7.55 43.58
N LYS A 130 -23.13 7.42 43.48
CA LYS A 130 -23.82 6.12 43.43
C LYS A 130 -23.36 5.21 42.28
N TYR A 131 -23.07 5.77 41.11
CA TYR A 131 -22.64 4.99 39.94
C TYR A 131 -21.17 4.62 40.05
N PHE A 132 -20.35 5.52 40.55
CA PHE A 132 -18.94 5.24 40.84
C PHE A 132 -18.81 4.12 41.88
N LEU A 133 -19.50 4.23 43.01
CA LEU A 133 -19.47 3.23 44.07
C LEU A 133 -20.01 1.88 43.59
N LEU A 134 -21.09 1.85 42.82
CA LEU A 134 -21.59 0.59 42.26
C LEU A 134 -20.57 -0.04 41.29
N ALA A 135 -19.97 0.76 40.41
CA ALA A 135 -18.97 0.29 39.46
C ALA A 135 -17.70 -0.23 40.15
N SER A 136 -17.20 0.50 41.15
CA SER A 136 -16.06 0.10 41.96
C SER A 136 -16.38 -1.17 42.77
N ALA A 137 -17.55 -1.26 43.40
CA ALA A 137 -17.96 -2.46 44.13
C ALA A 137 -17.97 -3.70 43.24
N VAL A 138 -18.53 -3.60 42.02
CA VAL A 138 -18.52 -4.70 41.04
C VAL A 138 -17.08 -5.04 40.64
N ALA A 139 -16.26 -4.03 40.35
CA ALA A 139 -14.87 -4.23 39.94
C ALA A 139 -14.03 -4.91 41.04
N VAL A 140 -14.16 -4.46 42.30
CA VAL A 140 -13.48 -5.04 43.47
C VAL A 140 -14.02 -6.45 43.76
N ALA A 141 -15.33 -6.68 43.62
CA ALA A 141 -15.94 -8.00 43.85
C ALA A 141 -15.45 -9.06 42.87
N VAL A 142 -15.09 -8.67 41.65
CA VAL A 142 -14.52 -9.57 40.64
C VAL A 142 -13.01 -9.71 40.82
N TRP A 143 -12.30 -8.60 41.01
CA TRP A 143 -10.84 -8.55 41.03
C TRP A 143 -10.23 -9.12 42.30
N THR A 144 -10.78 -8.80 43.47
CA THR A 144 -10.19 -9.15 44.76
C THR A 144 -10.19 -10.66 45.00
N PRO A 145 -11.28 -11.42 44.77
CA PRO A 145 -11.23 -12.87 44.89
C PRO A 145 -10.25 -13.51 43.91
N LEU A 146 -10.14 -12.97 42.69
CA LEU A 146 -9.21 -13.47 41.69
C LEU A 146 -7.76 -13.31 42.15
N LEU A 147 -7.37 -12.15 42.67
CA LEU A 147 -6.03 -11.92 43.19
C LEU A 147 -5.71 -12.80 44.41
N VAL A 148 -6.64 -12.88 45.37
CA VAL A 148 -6.46 -13.71 46.57
C VAL A 148 -6.34 -15.19 46.18
N LEU A 149 -7.14 -15.66 45.22
CA LEU A 149 -7.06 -17.04 44.71
C LEU A 149 -5.74 -17.30 43.99
N LEU A 150 -5.29 -16.38 43.13
CA LEU A 150 -4.00 -16.51 42.44
C LEU A 150 -2.82 -16.52 43.43
N ALA A 151 -2.87 -15.65 44.44
CA ALA A 151 -1.87 -15.61 45.51
C ALA A 151 -1.94 -16.87 46.39
N TRP A 152 -3.12 -17.43 46.63
CA TRP A 152 -3.28 -18.70 47.33
C TRP A 152 -2.66 -19.87 46.53
N MET A 153 -2.92 -19.94 45.22
CA MET A 153 -2.45 -21.03 44.36
C MET A 153 -0.95 -20.94 44.01
N PHE A 154 -0.43 -19.73 43.82
CA PHE A 154 0.90 -19.49 43.24
C PHE A 154 1.82 -18.63 44.11
N GLY A 155 1.38 -18.17 45.29
CA GLY A 155 2.10 -17.20 46.10
C GLY A 155 3.49 -17.67 46.54
N GLU A 156 3.64 -18.94 46.90
CA GLU A 156 4.94 -19.52 47.30
C GLU A 156 5.90 -19.66 46.12
N GLN A 157 5.40 -20.02 44.93
CA GLN A 157 6.18 -20.09 43.70
C GLN A 157 6.57 -18.70 43.19
N LEU A 158 5.69 -17.70 43.36
CA LEU A 158 5.98 -16.30 43.01
C LEU A 158 7.02 -15.69 43.96
N LEU A 159 6.89 -15.94 45.26
CA LEU A 159 7.87 -15.52 46.25
C LEU A 159 9.23 -16.18 46.00
N SER A 160 9.26 -17.47 45.68
CA SER A 160 10.51 -18.14 45.36
C SER A 160 11.15 -17.60 44.07
N LEU A 161 10.39 -17.27 43.03
CA LEU A 161 10.87 -16.58 41.83
C LEU A 161 11.35 -15.14 42.10
N MET A 162 10.68 -14.41 43.00
CA MET A 162 11.10 -13.07 43.43
C MET A 162 12.39 -13.14 44.26
N VAL A 163 12.56 -14.17 45.09
CA VAL A 163 13.75 -14.37 45.94
C VAL A 163 14.92 -15.01 45.15
N PHE A 164 14.66 -15.74 44.05
CA PHE A 164 15.69 -16.53 43.36
C PHE A 164 16.78 -15.70 42.67
N SER A 165 16.60 -14.40 42.44
CA SER A 165 17.67 -13.56 41.92
C SER A 165 17.36 -12.05 41.94
N GLU A 166 17.90 -11.32 42.92
CA GLU A 166 17.94 -9.84 42.87
C GLU A 166 18.47 -9.31 41.53
N LYS A 167 19.39 -10.06 40.90
CA LYS A 167 20.00 -9.73 39.61
C LYS A 167 19.03 -9.67 38.41
N TYR A 168 17.96 -10.47 38.40
CA TYR A 168 17.06 -10.58 37.23
C TYR A 168 15.67 -9.94 37.42
N GLN A 169 15.35 -9.45 38.62
CA GLN A 169 14.08 -8.75 38.90
C GLN A 169 13.87 -7.54 37.97
N ILE A 170 14.87 -6.66 37.87
CA ILE A 170 14.80 -5.45 37.04
C ILE A 170 14.67 -5.79 35.54
N PRO A 171 15.50 -6.68 34.94
CA PRO A 171 15.35 -7.09 33.55
C PRO A 171 13.97 -7.69 33.21
N VAL A 172 13.41 -8.54 34.07
CA VAL A 172 12.10 -9.16 33.84
C VAL A 172 10.99 -8.10 33.87
N MET A 173 11.04 -7.17 34.84
CA MET A 173 10.08 -6.07 34.94
C MET A 173 10.18 -5.13 33.73
N ILE A 174 11.40 -4.75 33.32
CA ILE A 174 11.63 -3.92 32.12
C ILE A 174 11.10 -4.63 30.88
N THR A 175 11.36 -5.93 30.74
CA THR A 175 10.89 -6.72 29.59
C THR A 175 9.37 -6.79 29.58
N GLY A 176 8.72 -7.06 30.72
CA GLY A 176 7.26 -7.08 30.84
C GLY A 176 6.62 -5.72 30.50
N ILE A 177 7.18 -4.63 31.01
CA ILE A 177 6.73 -3.26 30.69
C ILE A 177 6.92 -2.96 29.21
N LEU A 178 8.06 -3.32 28.62
CA LEU A 178 8.35 -3.11 27.21
C LEU A 178 7.41 -3.94 26.33
N THR A 179 7.17 -5.21 26.66
CA THR A 179 6.22 -6.07 25.94
C THR A 179 4.81 -5.51 26.04
N MET A 180 4.36 -5.10 27.22
CA MET A 180 3.05 -4.47 27.41
C MET A 180 2.93 -3.17 26.58
N PHE A 181 3.96 -2.32 26.63
CA PHE A 181 4.02 -1.09 25.84
C PHE A 181 3.96 -1.38 24.33
N LEU A 182 4.71 -2.37 23.84
CA LEU A 182 4.68 -2.77 22.43
C LEU A 182 3.32 -3.33 22.03
N LEU A 183 2.68 -4.16 22.87
CA LEU A 183 1.34 -4.68 22.62
C LEU A 183 0.29 -3.55 22.57
N LEU A 184 0.31 -2.62 23.51
CA LEU A 184 -0.58 -1.45 23.50
C LEU A 184 -0.35 -0.59 22.26
N ARG A 185 0.90 -0.35 21.87
CA ARG A 185 1.24 0.38 20.64
C ARG A 185 0.75 -0.35 19.39
N LEU A 186 0.85 -1.69 19.35
CA LEU A 186 0.31 -2.49 18.26
C LEU A 186 -1.21 -2.39 18.21
N VAL A 187 -1.92 -2.55 19.34
CA VAL A 187 -3.38 -2.42 19.41
C VAL A 187 -3.81 -1.03 18.93
N MET A 188 -3.23 0.04 19.46
CA MET A 188 -3.53 1.41 19.03
C MET A 188 -3.27 1.65 17.54
N MET A 189 -2.13 1.15 17.03
CA MET A 189 -1.77 1.26 15.62
C MET A 189 -2.79 0.53 14.72
N PHE A 190 -3.26 -0.64 15.15
CA PHE A 190 -4.26 -1.41 14.41
C PHE A 190 -5.71 -1.00 14.69
N SER A 191 -5.98 -0.09 15.63
CA SER A 191 -7.30 0.52 15.84
C SER A 191 -7.69 1.47 14.71
N ASP A 192 -6.71 2.13 14.08
CA ASP A 192 -6.94 2.97 12.90
C ASP A 192 -7.14 2.11 11.64
N TRP A 193 -8.32 2.24 11.03
CA TRP A 193 -8.65 1.53 9.79
C TRP A 193 -7.72 1.91 8.64
N LYS A 194 -7.19 3.15 8.61
CA LYS A 194 -6.26 3.61 7.58
C LYS A 194 -4.96 2.81 7.65
N VAL A 195 -4.45 2.60 8.86
CA VAL A 195 -3.24 1.80 9.10
C VAL A 195 -3.50 0.34 8.74
N ARG A 196 -4.62 -0.25 9.19
CA ARG A 196 -5.01 -1.62 8.78
C ARG A 196 -5.01 -1.78 7.27
N ARG A 197 -5.56 -0.82 6.54
CA ARG A 197 -5.64 -0.85 5.07
C ARG A 197 -4.27 -0.74 4.41
N ARG A 198 -3.39 0.14 4.89
CA ARG A 198 -2.00 0.25 4.41
C ARG A 198 -1.21 -1.03 4.65
N VAL A 199 -1.33 -1.64 5.84
CA VAL A 199 -0.68 -2.93 6.16
C VAL A 199 -1.23 -4.03 5.26
N LYS A 200 -2.56 -4.14 5.10
CA LYS A 200 -3.18 -5.09 4.17
C LYS A 200 -2.63 -4.93 2.76
N SER A 201 -2.45 -3.69 2.28
CA SER A 201 -1.83 -3.42 0.98
C SER A 201 -0.38 -3.87 0.87
N ARG A 202 0.43 -3.73 1.94
CA ARG A 202 1.82 -4.22 1.96
C ARG A 202 1.88 -5.74 1.95
N VAL A 203 1.08 -6.38 2.79
CA VAL A 203 0.97 -7.85 2.86
C VAL A 203 0.48 -8.41 1.52
N HIS A 204 -0.51 -7.77 0.89
CA HIS A 204 -1.02 -8.17 -0.42
C HIS A 204 0.09 -8.23 -1.48
N ARG A 205 1.04 -7.29 -1.50
CA ARG A 205 2.19 -7.31 -2.43
C ARG A 205 3.16 -8.47 -2.22
N ILE A 206 3.23 -9.02 -1.01
CA ILE A 206 4.08 -10.18 -0.70
C ILE A 206 3.50 -11.43 -1.34
N PHE A 207 2.17 -11.60 -1.27
CA PHE A 207 1.50 -12.80 -1.77
C PHE A 207 1.07 -12.72 -3.24
N ARG A 208 0.91 -11.51 -3.79
CA ARG A 208 0.52 -11.31 -5.19
C ARG A 208 1.73 -11.10 -6.07
N TRP A 209 1.97 -12.09 -6.91
CA TRP A 209 3.13 -12.15 -7.81
C TRP A 209 3.22 -10.96 -8.78
N GLU A 210 2.09 -10.33 -9.15
CA GLU A 210 2.06 -9.14 -10.01
C GLU A 210 2.89 -7.97 -9.45
N PHE A 211 3.13 -7.94 -8.13
CA PHE A 211 3.92 -6.90 -7.46
C PHE A 211 5.33 -7.35 -7.06
N TRP A 212 5.73 -8.57 -7.40
CA TRP A 212 7.03 -9.09 -7.03
C TRP A 212 8.15 -8.32 -7.75
N PRO A 213 9.33 -8.18 -7.12
CA PRO A 213 10.49 -7.60 -7.79
C PRO A 213 10.79 -8.34 -9.10
N ILE A 214 11.15 -7.58 -10.14
CA ILE A 214 11.38 -8.13 -11.49
C ILE A 214 12.42 -9.27 -11.47
N LEU A 215 13.44 -9.18 -10.63
CA LEU A 215 14.46 -10.23 -10.49
C LEU A 215 13.88 -11.55 -9.99
N VAL A 216 12.92 -11.51 -9.06
CA VAL A 216 12.26 -12.70 -8.52
C VAL A 216 11.34 -13.30 -9.59
N LEU A 217 10.52 -12.47 -10.23
CA LEU A 217 9.60 -12.91 -11.26
C LEU A 217 10.35 -13.53 -12.45
N TYR A 218 11.44 -12.91 -12.92
CA TYR A 218 12.17 -13.35 -14.12
C TYR A 218 13.24 -14.40 -13.85
N PHE A 219 13.49 -14.80 -12.60
CA PHE A 219 14.49 -15.82 -12.30
C PHE A 219 14.25 -17.13 -13.07
N PRO A 220 13.05 -17.73 -13.13
CA PRO A 220 12.80 -18.91 -13.97
C PRO A 220 12.88 -18.62 -15.47
N VAL A 221 12.48 -17.42 -15.89
CA VAL A 221 12.52 -16.98 -17.30
C VAL A 221 13.96 -16.88 -17.81
N PHE A 222 14.89 -16.49 -16.94
CA PHE A 222 16.32 -16.48 -17.23
C PHE A 222 16.84 -17.88 -17.56
N PHE A 223 16.57 -18.89 -16.71
CA PHE A 223 16.99 -20.27 -16.98
C PHE A 223 16.32 -20.86 -18.21
N TYR A 224 15.05 -20.53 -18.43
CA TYR A 224 14.34 -20.93 -19.64
C TYR A 224 14.98 -20.35 -20.90
N ASN A 225 15.38 -19.08 -20.88
CA ASN A 225 16.15 -18.48 -21.97
C ASN A 225 17.52 -19.13 -22.15
N LEU A 226 18.23 -19.47 -21.07
CA LEU A 226 19.50 -20.21 -21.16
C LEU A 226 19.32 -21.57 -21.83
N TRP A 227 18.25 -22.29 -21.49
CA TRP A 227 17.88 -23.53 -22.17
C TRP A 227 17.54 -23.30 -23.66
N LEU A 228 16.82 -22.24 -24.01
CA LEU A 228 16.56 -21.89 -25.41
C LEU A 228 17.87 -21.57 -26.17
N MET A 229 18.82 -20.88 -25.56
CA MET A 229 20.14 -20.62 -26.14
C MET A 229 20.85 -21.93 -26.51
N LEU A 230 20.83 -22.91 -25.60
CA LEU A 230 21.41 -24.24 -25.84
C LEU A 230 20.64 -25.01 -26.92
N ARG A 231 19.30 -25.03 -26.84
CA ARG A 231 18.42 -25.72 -27.79
C ARG A 231 18.57 -25.20 -29.22
N PHE A 232 18.68 -23.89 -29.39
CA PHE A 232 18.82 -23.25 -30.70
C PHE A 232 20.27 -23.09 -31.16
N ARG A 233 21.25 -23.39 -30.28
CA ARG A 233 22.69 -23.33 -30.54
C ARG A 233 23.15 -21.97 -31.08
N ALA A 234 22.61 -20.89 -30.54
CA ALA A 234 22.95 -19.53 -30.93
C ALA A 234 22.65 -18.56 -29.80
N LEU A 235 23.43 -17.47 -29.71
CA LEU A 235 23.29 -16.50 -28.62
C LEU A 235 22.35 -15.32 -28.97
N THR A 236 22.38 -14.89 -30.23
CA THR A 236 21.76 -13.61 -30.67
C THR A 236 20.51 -13.78 -31.54
N LEU A 237 19.94 -14.99 -31.63
CA LEU A 237 18.74 -15.22 -32.46
C LEU A 237 17.55 -14.32 -32.08
N PRO A 238 17.24 -14.06 -30.80
CA PRO A 238 16.15 -13.15 -30.47
C PRO A 238 16.29 -11.75 -31.09
N LEU A 239 17.52 -11.28 -31.35
CA LEU A 239 17.79 -9.99 -32.00
C LEU A 239 17.42 -9.96 -33.50
N LEU A 240 16.85 -11.05 -34.02
CA LEU A 240 16.27 -11.15 -35.37
C LEU A 240 14.76 -11.37 -35.32
N SER A 241 14.12 -11.18 -34.17
CA SER A 241 12.68 -11.34 -34.02
C SER A 241 11.89 -10.25 -34.77
N ASN A 242 12.40 -9.02 -34.82
CA ASN A 242 11.81 -7.93 -35.59
C ASN A 242 12.89 -7.17 -36.39
N PRO A 243 13.36 -7.69 -37.54
CA PRO A 243 14.40 -7.03 -38.34
C PRO A 243 14.07 -5.60 -38.78
N GLY A 244 12.79 -5.23 -38.84
CA GLY A 244 12.34 -3.87 -39.17
C GLY A 244 12.40 -2.86 -38.01
N ILE A 245 12.76 -3.32 -36.81
CA ILE A 245 12.90 -2.47 -35.61
C ILE A 245 14.34 -2.51 -35.14
N ASP A 246 14.89 -1.36 -34.76
CA ASP A 246 16.24 -1.27 -34.21
C ASP A 246 16.40 -2.21 -33.02
N TYR A 247 17.46 -3.02 -33.05
CA TYR A 247 17.73 -4.07 -32.05
C TYR A 247 16.52 -4.98 -31.80
N SER A 248 15.64 -5.18 -32.78
CA SER A 248 14.36 -5.90 -32.67
C SER A 248 13.39 -5.38 -31.59
N GLY A 249 13.62 -4.19 -31.05
CA GLY A 249 12.84 -3.64 -29.93
C GLY A 249 13.27 -4.14 -28.55
N PHE A 250 14.53 -4.59 -28.41
CA PHE A 250 15.12 -4.89 -27.10
C PHE A 250 15.62 -3.64 -26.37
N VAL A 251 16.13 -2.65 -27.10
CA VAL A 251 16.87 -1.51 -26.54
C VAL A 251 16.73 -0.31 -27.46
N GLY A 252 16.41 0.86 -26.90
CA GLY A 252 16.59 2.16 -27.57
C GLY A 252 15.87 2.33 -28.91
N GLU A 253 14.72 1.67 -29.09
CA GLU A 253 13.93 1.81 -30.32
C GLU A 253 13.40 3.25 -30.47
N SER A 254 13.52 3.80 -31.69
CA SER A 254 13.03 5.15 -32.02
C SER A 254 11.53 5.08 -32.29
N LYS A 255 10.74 5.80 -31.47
CA LYS A 255 9.29 5.89 -31.64
C LYS A 255 8.91 6.57 -32.95
N CYS A 256 9.63 7.61 -33.35
CA CYS A 256 9.42 8.30 -34.61
C CYS A 256 9.69 7.36 -35.80
N ARG A 257 10.77 6.57 -35.76
CA ARG A 257 11.06 5.59 -36.84
C ARG A 257 10.00 4.49 -36.93
N ILE A 258 9.56 3.95 -35.79
CA ILE A 258 8.50 2.94 -35.76
C ILE A 258 7.21 3.51 -36.32
N MET A 259 6.79 4.70 -35.88
CA MET A 259 5.56 5.32 -36.37
C MET A 259 5.65 5.68 -37.86
N GLY A 260 6.81 6.15 -38.33
CA GLY A 260 7.08 6.44 -39.74
C GLY A 260 6.95 5.22 -40.65
N ALA A 261 7.23 4.01 -40.14
CA ALA A 261 7.07 2.77 -40.89
C ALA A 261 5.59 2.41 -41.19
N PHE A 262 4.63 3.15 -40.62
CA PHE A 262 3.19 2.97 -40.84
C PHE A 262 2.52 4.19 -41.51
N GLU A 263 3.28 5.16 -42.04
CA GLU A 263 2.74 6.41 -42.61
C GLU A 263 1.69 6.17 -43.72
N ASP A 264 1.77 5.06 -44.46
CA ASP A 264 0.77 4.67 -45.48
C ASP A 264 -0.58 4.17 -44.88
N GLN A 265 -0.72 4.05 -43.56
CA GLN A 265 -1.90 3.52 -42.83
C GLN A 265 -2.54 4.54 -41.87
N ASP A 266 -2.61 5.81 -42.31
CA ASP A 266 -3.02 7.00 -41.56
C ASP A 266 -4.27 6.89 -40.62
N PRO A 267 -5.37 6.15 -40.92
CA PRO A 267 -6.54 6.25 -40.05
C PRO A 267 -6.38 5.61 -38.66
N PHE A 268 -5.51 4.62 -38.50
CA PHE A 268 -5.42 3.85 -37.25
C PHE A 268 -4.31 4.33 -36.31
N PHE A 269 -3.39 5.16 -36.75
CA PHE A 269 -2.38 5.75 -35.87
C PHE A 269 -2.84 7.12 -35.41
N VAL A 270 -2.41 7.49 -34.21
CA VAL A 270 -2.52 8.87 -33.76
C VAL A 270 -1.65 9.77 -34.61
N ARG A 271 -2.17 10.96 -34.96
CA ARG A 271 -1.37 12.01 -35.60
C ARG A 271 -0.17 12.35 -34.74
N TRP A 272 1.01 12.49 -35.36
CA TRP A 272 2.25 12.77 -34.66
C TRP A 272 3.23 13.58 -35.52
N ILE A 273 4.27 14.14 -34.89
CA ILE A 273 5.43 14.74 -35.54
C ILE A 273 6.69 14.53 -34.69
N GLY A 274 7.84 14.30 -35.35
CA GLY A 274 9.15 14.37 -34.72
C GLY A 274 9.69 15.81 -34.70
N ILE A 275 10.02 16.32 -33.52
CA ILE A 275 10.57 17.66 -33.31
C ILE A 275 12.03 17.54 -32.87
N GLU A 276 12.91 17.76 -33.84
CA GLU A 276 14.37 17.74 -33.66
C GLU A 276 14.86 18.68 -32.54
N PRO A 277 16.03 18.40 -31.94
CA PRO A 277 16.69 19.31 -31.04
C PRO A 277 16.94 20.68 -31.67
N GLY A 278 16.85 21.74 -30.87
CA GLY A 278 17.05 23.12 -31.32
C GLY A 278 16.57 24.14 -30.29
N PRO A 279 16.65 25.45 -30.60
CA PRO A 279 16.11 26.51 -29.76
C PRO A 279 14.63 26.28 -29.41
N VAL A 280 14.24 26.59 -28.18
CA VAL A 280 12.88 26.30 -27.68
C VAL A 280 11.80 26.97 -28.54
N GLU A 281 12.01 28.21 -28.96
CA GLU A 281 11.02 28.95 -29.78
C GLU A 281 10.88 28.37 -31.19
N ASP A 282 11.95 27.84 -31.80
CA ASP A 282 11.88 27.15 -33.10
C ASP A 282 11.05 25.87 -32.97
N ARG A 283 11.23 25.14 -31.86
CA ARG A 283 10.49 23.90 -31.57
C ARG A 283 9.01 24.18 -31.28
N LEU A 284 8.71 25.27 -30.57
CA LEU A 284 7.33 25.74 -30.37
C LEU A 284 6.68 26.16 -31.69
N SER A 285 7.42 26.85 -32.56
CA SER A 285 6.94 27.24 -33.88
C SER A 285 6.62 26.01 -34.75
N LYS A 286 7.50 24.99 -34.75
CA LYS A 286 7.24 23.71 -35.42
C LYS A 286 6.00 23.00 -34.86
N LEU A 287 5.86 22.97 -33.53
CA LEU A 287 4.69 22.39 -32.87
C LEU A 287 3.40 23.11 -33.28
N ALA A 288 3.39 24.44 -33.25
CA ALA A 288 2.24 25.26 -33.62
C ALA A 288 1.85 25.08 -35.09
N SER A 289 2.83 25.07 -36.01
CA SER A 289 2.59 24.83 -37.44
C SER A 289 1.99 23.45 -37.70
N TRP A 290 2.49 22.42 -37.01
CA TRP A 290 1.92 21.07 -37.10
C TRP A 290 0.52 20.99 -36.51
N MET A 291 0.27 21.63 -35.35
CA MET A 291 -1.07 21.70 -34.77
C MET A 291 -2.07 22.37 -35.73
N ALA A 292 -1.66 23.48 -36.36
CA ALA A 292 -2.48 24.18 -37.33
C ALA A 292 -2.76 23.32 -38.57
N SER A 293 -1.75 22.67 -39.15
CA SER A 293 -1.93 21.83 -40.34
C SER A 293 -2.80 20.61 -40.10
N GLN A 294 -2.84 20.12 -38.86
CA GLN A 294 -3.65 18.97 -38.45
C GLN A 294 -4.97 19.37 -37.78
N SER A 295 -5.29 20.66 -37.64
CA SER A 295 -6.45 21.14 -36.88
C SER A 295 -6.53 20.56 -35.45
N LEU A 296 -5.39 20.54 -34.75
CA LEU A 296 -5.26 20.05 -33.38
C LEU A 296 -5.32 21.19 -32.36
N SER A 297 -5.95 20.92 -31.23
CA SER A 297 -5.92 21.78 -30.05
C SER A 297 -5.23 21.08 -28.89
N TYR A 298 -4.85 21.84 -27.86
CA TYR A 298 -4.47 21.24 -26.58
C TYR A 298 -5.66 20.46 -25.99
N PRO A 299 -5.40 19.40 -25.21
CA PRO A 299 -4.08 18.90 -24.81
C PRO A 299 -3.37 18.06 -25.88
N LEU A 300 -2.04 17.97 -25.77
CA LEU A 300 -1.18 17.08 -26.57
C LEU A 300 -0.34 16.17 -25.69
N ILE A 301 0.27 15.15 -26.28
CA ILE A 301 1.31 14.34 -25.63
C ILE A 301 2.67 14.73 -26.21
N LEU A 302 3.61 15.11 -25.33
CA LEU A 302 5.03 15.17 -25.67
C LEU A 302 5.76 14.02 -24.99
N LYS A 303 6.58 13.29 -25.75
CA LYS A 303 7.38 12.18 -25.23
C LYS A 303 8.75 12.09 -25.90
N PRO A 304 9.80 11.64 -25.18
CA PRO A 304 11.10 11.40 -25.78
C PRO A 304 11.03 10.29 -26.83
N ASP A 305 11.73 10.49 -27.95
CA ASP A 305 11.79 9.49 -29.02
C ASP A 305 12.32 8.15 -28.51
N MET A 306 13.50 8.18 -27.89
CA MET A 306 14.04 7.06 -27.13
C MET A 306 13.65 7.22 -25.67
N GLY A 307 12.88 6.27 -25.12
CA GLY A 307 12.42 6.31 -23.74
C GLY A 307 11.58 5.07 -23.42
N GLN A 308 11.71 4.52 -22.22
CA GLN A 308 11.02 3.28 -21.81
C GLN A 308 10.11 3.55 -20.60
N ARG A 309 9.07 2.70 -20.44
CA ARG A 309 8.17 2.68 -19.27
C ARG A 309 7.50 4.03 -18.99
N GLY A 310 7.19 4.81 -20.03
CA GLY A 310 6.56 6.12 -19.89
C GLY A 310 7.46 7.20 -19.28
N SER A 311 8.77 6.98 -19.19
CA SER A 311 9.72 8.00 -18.73
C SER A 311 9.68 9.21 -19.65
N GLY A 312 9.46 10.39 -19.06
CA GLY A 312 9.40 11.67 -19.75
C GLY A 312 8.12 11.96 -20.56
N VAL A 313 7.11 11.09 -20.52
CA VAL A 313 5.82 11.36 -21.20
C VAL A 313 5.02 12.39 -20.42
N ARG A 314 4.64 13.51 -21.06
CA ARG A 314 3.84 14.58 -20.43
C ARG A 314 2.61 14.92 -21.28
N ARG A 315 1.46 15.06 -20.61
CA ARG A 315 0.25 15.67 -21.20
C ARG A 315 0.36 17.18 -21.06
N ILE A 316 0.52 17.85 -22.19
CA ILE A 316 0.70 19.30 -22.29
C ILE A 316 -0.66 19.95 -22.52
N LYS A 317 -1.02 20.92 -21.69
CA LYS A 317 -2.31 21.62 -21.75
C LYS A 317 -2.22 23.02 -22.32
N SER A 318 -1.02 23.59 -22.41
CA SER A 318 -0.81 24.94 -22.95
C SER A 318 0.57 25.08 -23.59
N THR A 319 0.77 26.19 -24.30
CA THR A 319 2.05 26.58 -24.91
C THR A 319 3.14 26.78 -23.86
N GLU A 320 2.79 27.27 -22.67
CA GLU A 320 3.73 27.48 -21.55
C GLU A 320 4.25 26.15 -21.01
N GLU A 321 3.36 25.16 -20.84
CA GLU A 321 3.78 23.81 -20.46
C GLU A 321 4.67 23.17 -21.54
N ALA A 322 4.38 23.43 -22.83
CA ALA A 322 5.22 22.98 -23.95
C ALA A 322 6.62 23.62 -23.91
N ARG A 323 6.68 24.93 -23.61
CA ARG A 323 7.94 25.69 -23.48
C ARG A 323 8.80 25.13 -22.36
N GLU A 324 8.20 24.92 -21.18
CA GLU A 324 8.87 24.30 -20.03
C GLU A 324 9.43 22.93 -20.41
N TYR A 325 8.61 22.11 -21.08
CA TYR A 325 9.03 20.78 -21.53
C TYR A 325 10.20 20.85 -22.53
N PHE A 326 10.13 21.67 -23.58
CA PHE A 326 11.23 21.78 -24.53
C PHE A 326 12.52 22.33 -23.90
N GLY A 327 12.41 23.23 -22.93
CA GLY A 327 13.55 23.73 -22.17
C GLY A 327 14.22 22.65 -21.30
N ALA A 328 13.42 21.75 -20.73
CA ALA A 328 13.93 20.64 -19.92
C ALA A 328 14.49 19.47 -20.75
N TYR A 329 14.13 19.33 -22.03
CA TYR A 329 14.47 18.18 -22.87
C TYR A 329 15.12 18.57 -24.21
N PRO A 330 16.46 18.71 -24.28
CA PRO A 330 17.18 19.09 -25.50
C PRO A 330 17.45 17.89 -26.44
N ALA A 331 16.50 16.97 -26.58
CA ALA A 331 16.60 15.79 -27.44
C ALA A 331 15.42 15.73 -28.42
N LEU A 332 15.46 14.79 -29.38
CA LEU A 332 14.34 14.54 -30.29
C LEU A 332 13.09 14.16 -29.48
N ILE A 333 12.02 14.91 -29.69
CA ILE A 333 10.72 14.73 -29.04
C ILE A 333 9.70 14.32 -30.08
N GLN A 334 8.87 13.35 -29.75
CA GLN A 334 7.66 13.06 -30.50
C GLN A 334 6.50 13.85 -29.89
N ALA A 335 5.89 14.73 -30.67
CA ALA A 335 4.60 15.33 -30.35
C ALA A 335 3.48 14.46 -30.97
N GLN A 336 2.42 14.23 -30.22
CA GLN A 336 1.37 13.29 -30.56
C GLN A 336 0.01 13.85 -30.13
N GLU A 337 -1.03 13.65 -30.95
CA GLU A 337 -2.39 14.02 -30.55
C GLU A 337 -2.80 13.29 -29.26
N PHE A 338 -3.55 13.98 -28.40
CA PHE A 338 -4.10 13.35 -27.21
C PHE A 338 -5.40 12.63 -27.56
N GLN A 339 -5.42 11.31 -27.34
CA GLN A 339 -6.62 10.50 -27.45
C GLN A 339 -7.22 10.27 -26.05
N PRO A 340 -8.38 10.87 -25.72
CA PRO A 340 -8.95 10.80 -24.37
C PRO A 340 -9.40 9.39 -23.98
N GLY A 341 -9.82 8.57 -24.94
CA GLY A 341 -10.49 7.29 -24.66
C GLY A 341 -11.93 7.50 -24.15
N PRO A 342 -12.56 6.42 -23.67
CA PRO A 342 -12.27 6.01 -22.30
C PRO A 342 -11.50 4.69 -22.21
N TYR A 343 -11.36 3.96 -23.31
CA TYR A 343 -10.73 2.64 -23.31
C TYR A 343 -9.26 2.72 -23.77
N GLU A 344 -8.38 2.09 -23.01
CA GLU A 344 -7.00 1.81 -23.43
C GLU A 344 -6.72 0.31 -23.37
N PHE A 345 -6.14 -0.23 -24.43
CA PHE A 345 -5.82 -1.64 -24.59
C PHE A 345 -4.36 -1.88 -24.96
N GLY A 346 -3.79 -2.98 -24.47
CA GLY A 346 -2.54 -3.56 -24.95
C GLY A 346 -2.81 -4.83 -25.74
N VAL A 347 -2.58 -4.82 -27.05
CA VAL A 347 -2.82 -5.94 -27.96
C VAL A 347 -1.52 -6.65 -28.28
N TYR A 348 -1.37 -7.89 -27.80
CA TYR A 348 -0.16 -8.68 -27.98
C TYR A 348 -0.26 -9.55 -29.24
N TYR A 349 0.58 -9.26 -30.23
CA TYR A 349 0.54 -9.84 -31.57
C TYR A 349 1.77 -10.70 -31.85
N VAL A 350 1.57 -11.81 -32.58
CA VAL A 350 2.63 -12.71 -33.06
C VAL A 350 2.31 -13.26 -34.45
N ARG A 351 3.30 -13.27 -35.34
CA ARG A 351 3.30 -13.96 -36.64
C ARG A 351 4.64 -14.63 -36.86
N LEU A 352 4.66 -15.93 -37.18
CA LEU A 352 5.91 -16.57 -37.59
C LEU A 352 6.29 -16.14 -39.01
N PRO A 353 7.58 -15.99 -39.36
CA PRO A 353 7.97 -15.55 -40.70
C PRO A 353 7.46 -16.42 -41.85
N ASN A 354 7.20 -17.70 -41.60
CA ASN A 354 6.65 -18.63 -42.59
C ASN A 354 5.12 -18.67 -42.64
N GLU A 355 4.43 -17.95 -41.77
CA GLU A 355 2.97 -17.86 -41.75
C GLU A 355 2.50 -16.64 -42.56
N SER A 356 1.42 -16.80 -43.31
CA SER A 356 0.79 -15.72 -44.07
C SER A 356 0.01 -14.75 -43.17
N ASN A 357 -0.54 -15.25 -42.06
CA ASN A 357 -1.36 -14.50 -41.12
C ASN A 357 -0.79 -14.63 -39.71
N GLY A 358 -0.81 -13.53 -38.97
CA GLY A 358 -0.53 -13.49 -37.53
C GLY A 358 -1.76 -13.75 -36.68
N ARG A 359 -1.58 -13.61 -35.37
CA ARG A 359 -2.61 -13.82 -34.35
C ARG A 359 -2.39 -12.94 -33.14
N VAL A 360 -3.48 -12.57 -32.48
CA VAL A 360 -3.47 -11.84 -31.22
C VAL A 360 -3.56 -12.84 -30.07
N LEU A 361 -2.48 -12.99 -29.32
CA LEU A 361 -2.37 -13.99 -28.25
C LEU A 361 -2.86 -13.49 -26.88
N GLY A 362 -3.21 -12.21 -26.78
CA GLY A 362 -3.86 -11.67 -25.60
C GLY A 362 -4.13 -10.18 -25.70
N LEU A 363 -5.16 -9.75 -24.96
CA LEU A 363 -5.63 -8.37 -24.93
C LEU A 363 -5.68 -7.87 -23.49
N THR A 364 -4.99 -6.78 -23.21
CA THR A 364 -4.89 -6.17 -21.87
C THR A 364 -5.80 -4.96 -21.83
N GLY A 365 -6.84 -4.94 -21.01
CA GLY A 365 -7.56 -3.72 -20.67
C GLY A 365 -6.80 -2.95 -19.60
N LYS A 366 -6.68 -1.63 -19.78
CA LYS A 366 -6.02 -0.74 -18.82
C LYS A 366 -7.05 0.13 -18.13
N GLU A 367 -7.24 -0.11 -16.85
CA GLU A 367 -8.17 0.63 -16.00
C GLU A 367 -7.40 1.67 -15.19
N PHE A 368 -7.87 2.92 -15.26
CA PHE A 368 -7.31 4.07 -14.57
C PHE A 368 -8.10 4.30 -13.28
N PRO A 369 -7.56 3.93 -12.09
CA PRO A 369 -8.31 4.06 -10.86
C PRO A 369 -8.63 5.52 -10.57
N ILE A 370 -9.84 5.79 -10.10
CA ILE A 370 -10.32 7.12 -9.76
C ILE A 370 -10.61 7.25 -8.26
N ALA A 371 -10.52 8.47 -7.75
CA ALA A 371 -11.10 8.89 -6.48
C ALA A 371 -12.26 9.85 -6.80
N ALA A 372 -13.48 9.43 -6.51
CA ALA A 372 -14.68 10.24 -6.66
C ALA A 372 -15.00 10.90 -5.32
N GLY A 373 -15.09 12.23 -5.31
CA GLY A 373 -15.41 13.02 -4.14
C GLY A 373 -16.85 12.82 -3.69
N ASP A 374 -17.03 12.69 -2.37
CA ASP A 374 -18.32 12.59 -1.69
C ASP A 374 -18.61 13.82 -0.81
N GLY A 375 -17.75 14.83 -0.83
CA GLY A 375 -17.82 16.05 -0.02
C GLY A 375 -17.35 15.88 1.43
N ASN A 376 -17.14 14.65 1.90
CA ASN A 376 -16.90 14.36 3.32
C ASN A 376 -15.50 13.78 3.57
N GLN A 377 -15.07 12.86 2.72
CA GLN A 377 -13.83 12.10 2.84
C GLN A 377 -12.65 12.86 2.24
N SER A 378 -11.49 12.68 2.85
CA SER A 378 -10.25 13.17 2.25
C SER A 378 -9.81 12.32 1.06
N LEU A 379 -8.98 12.86 0.18
CA LEU A 379 -8.37 12.12 -0.92
C LEU A 379 -7.64 10.85 -0.43
N GLU A 380 -6.98 10.93 0.73
CA GLU A 380 -6.38 9.77 1.38
C GLU A 380 -7.39 8.64 1.62
N GLU A 381 -8.55 8.97 2.15
CA GLU A 381 -9.59 8.00 2.51
C GLU A 381 -10.21 7.37 1.28
N LEU A 382 -10.45 8.17 0.24
CA LEU A 382 -10.93 7.71 -1.06
C LEU A 382 -9.94 6.75 -1.71
N ILE A 383 -8.64 7.07 -1.67
CA ILE A 383 -7.57 6.18 -2.17
C ILE A 383 -7.54 4.87 -1.38
N LEU A 384 -7.63 4.93 -0.04
CA LEU A 384 -7.57 3.75 0.81
C LEU A 384 -8.79 2.83 0.61
N ARG A 385 -9.97 3.41 0.35
CA ARG A 385 -11.22 2.68 0.12
C ARG A 385 -11.32 2.10 -1.29
N ASN A 386 -10.60 2.67 -2.27
CA ASN A 386 -10.60 2.15 -3.63
C ASN A 386 -10.21 0.65 -3.67
N PRO A 387 -11.09 -0.25 -4.16
CA PRO A 387 -10.83 -1.68 -4.16
C PRO A 387 -9.70 -2.07 -5.13
N SER A 388 -9.71 -1.51 -6.35
CA SER A 388 -8.72 -1.75 -7.41
C SER A 388 -7.32 -1.22 -7.04
N GLY A 389 -7.25 -0.28 -6.09
CA GLY A 389 -6.00 0.31 -5.60
C GLY A 389 -5.19 -0.54 -4.62
N LEU A 390 -5.69 -1.70 -4.17
CA LEU A 390 -4.96 -2.57 -3.24
C LEU A 390 -3.62 -3.04 -3.86
N GLY A 391 -2.54 -2.97 -3.09
CA GLY A 391 -1.17 -3.20 -3.57
C GLY A 391 -0.50 -1.96 -4.16
N ARG A 392 -1.30 -0.97 -4.62
CA ARG A 392 -0.84 0.25 -5.30
C ARG A 392 -0.98 1.52 -4.46
N ILE A 393 -1.62 1.46 -3.29
CA ILE A 393 -1.82 2.60 -2.36
C ILE A 393 -0.57 3.46 -2.19
N HIS A 394 0.61 2.87 -1.99
CA HIS A 394 1.86 3.62 -1.80
C HIS A 394 2.23 4.53 -2.99
N ILE A 395 1.87 4.13 -4.21
CA ILE A 395 2.11 4.91 -5.44
C ILE A 395 1.22 6.16 -5.43
N TYR A 396 -0.08 5.97 -5.19
CA TYR A 396 -1.04 7.07 -5.15
C TYR A 396 -0.75 8.03 -3.99
N MET A 397 -0.39 7.49 -2.82
CA MET A 397 -0.03 8.29 -1.65
C MET A 397 1.21 9.16 -1.90
N ASN A 398 2.22 8.62 -2.59
CA ASN A 398 3.41 9.37 -2.93
C ASN A 398 3.10 10.48 -3.95
N ARG A 399 2.31 10.15 -4.98
CA ARG A 399 1.90 11.09 -6.03
C ARG A 399 1.09 12.28 -5.48
N PHE A 400 0.14 12.01 -4.59
CA PHE A 400 -0.74 13.04 -4.02
C PHE A 400 -0.30 13.52 -2.64
N ARG A 401 0.97 13.33 -2.25
CA ARG A 401 1.46 13.57 -0.88
C ARG A 401 1.13 14.96 -0.33
N ARG A 402 1.04 15.97 -1.19
CA ARG A 402 0.71 17.37 -0.82
C ARG A 402 -0.79 17.66 -0.72
N SER A 403 -1.65 16.76 -1.19
CA SER A 403 -3.11 16.95 -1.27
C SER A 403 -3.93 15.84 -0.61
N LEU A 404 -3.30 14.93 0.13
CA LEU A 404 -3.97 13.79 0.78
C LEU A 404 -5.09 14.20 1.74
N GLU A 405 -4.93 15.32 2.44
CA GLU A 405 -5.90 15.83 3.41
C GLU A 405 -7.03 16.62 2.75
N ARG A 406 -6.92 16.96 1.46
CA ARG A 406 -7.95 17.68 0.72
C ARG A 406 -9.21 16.83 0.67
N LYS A 407 -10.33 17.38 1.13
CA LYS A 407 -11.67 16.81 0.92
C LYS A 407 -12.13 17.15 -0.50
N LEU A 408 -12.50 16.13 -1.26
CA LEU A 408 -13.00 16.32 -2.61
C LEU A 408 -14.51 16.64 -2.56
N PRO A 409 -14.96 17.76 -3.13
CA PRO A 409 -16.37 18.07 -3.31
C PRO A 409 -17.14 16.92 -3.98
N ALA A 410 -18.41 16.78 -3.64
CA ALA A 410 -19.28 15.79 -4.26
C ALA A 410 -19.30 15.97 -5.80
N GLY A 411 -18.99 14.90 -6.53
CA GLY A 411 -18.95 14.90 -8.00
C GLY A 411 -17.60 15.26 -8.63
N GLU A 412 -16.62 15.75 -7.86
CA GLU A 412 -15.24 15.91 -8.36
C GLU A 412 -14.59 14.53 -8.52
N VAL A 413 -14.05 14.21 -9.70
CA VAL A 413 -13.35 12.95 -9.97
C VAL A 413 -11.89 13.21 -10.27
N ILE A 414 -11.00 12.58 -9.49
CA ILE A 414 -9.56 12.63 -9.71
C ILE A 414 -9.09 11.26 -10.21
N GLN A 415 -8.46 11.25 -11.38
CA GLN A 415 -7.75 10.08 -11.88
C GLN A 415 -6.43 9.90 -11.11
N LEU A 416 -6.23 8.72 -10.52
CA LEU A 416 -5.09 8.46 -9.65
C LEU A 416 -3.78 8.21 -10.41
N VAL A 417 -3.86 7.93 -11.71
CA VAL A 417 -2.73 7.66 -12.61
C VAL A 417 -2.96 8.29 -13.98
N ASN A 418 -1.94 8.87 -14.60
CA ASN A 418 -2.10 9.58 -15.89
C ASN A 418 -1.67 8.76 -17.12
N SER A 419 -1.03 7.60 -16.93
CA SER A 419 -0.47 6.79 -18.02
C SER A 419 -0.82 5.33 -17.82
N GLY A 420 -1.03 4.60 -18.92
CA GLY A 420 -1.39 3.17 -18.93
C GLY A 420 -0.23 2.24 -18.56
N ASN A 421 0.52 2.57 -17.52
CA ASN A 421 1.68 1.82 -17.04
C ASN A 421 1.36 1.14 -15.70
N HIS A 422 1.52 -0.19 -15.66
CA HIS A 422 1.30 -1.01 -14.47
C HIS A 422 2.16 -0.59 -13.28
N CYS A 423 3.44 -0.28 -13.51
CA CYS A 423 4.38 0.14 -12.46
C CYS A 423 4.01 1.50 -11.83
N LEU A 424 3.24 2.33 -12.54
CA LEU A 424 2.77 3.63 -12.08
C LEU A 424 1.36 3.55 -11.46
N GLY A 425 0.82 2.34 -11.31
CA GLY A 425 -0.43 2.08 -10.59
C GLY A 425 -1.67 1.93 -11.47
N THR A 426 -1.52 1.79 -12.79
CA THR A 426 -2.63 1.36 -13.65
C THR A 426 -2.98 -0.10 -13.38
N VAL A 427 -4.26 -0.42 -13.41
CA VAL A 427 -4.75 -1.80 -13.23
C VAL A 427 -4.88 -2.46 -14.59
N PHE A 428 -4.25 -3.62 -14.74
CA PHE A 428 -4.28 -4.39 -15.98
C PHE A 428 -5.25 -5.56 -15.82
N ASN A 429 -6.17 -5.69 -16.76
CA ASN A 429 -7.18 -6.73 -16.79
C ASN A 429 -7.04 -7.55 -18.07
N ASP A 430 -7.14 -8.87 -17.99
CA ASP A 430 -7.24 -9.75 -19.13
C ASP A 430 -8.61 -9.55 -19.79
N SER A 431 -8.54 -8.91 -20.95
CA SER A 431 -9.66 -8.55 -21.78
C SER A 431 -9.65 -9.33 -23.09
N THR A 432 -8.95 -10.47 -23.15
CA THR A 432 -8.88 -11.35 -24.32
C THR A 432 -10.26 -11.81 -24.79
N ARG A 433 -11.27 -11.84 -23.90
CA ARG A 433 -12.69 -12.06 -24.25
C ARG A 433 -13.28 -11.06 -25.26
N LEU A 434 -12.65 -9.89 -25.42
CA LEU A 434 -13.07 -8.87 -26.38
C LEU A 434 -12.53 -9.13 -27.77
N LEU A 435 -11.54 -10.02 -27.91
CA LEU A 435 -10.95 -10.36 -29.20
C LEU A 435 -12.01 -11.01 -30.10
N THR A 436 -12.02 -10.57 -31.34
CA THR A 436 -12.89 -11.08 -32.41
C THR A 436 -12.02 -11.38 -33.63
N PRO A 437 -12.49 -12.22 -34.57
CA PRO A 437 -11.80 -12.46 -35.83
C PRO A 437 -11.56 -11.17 -36.63
N GLU A 438 -12.48 -10.20 -36.59
CA GLU A 438 -12.37 -8.93 -37.30
C GLU A 438 -11.28 -8.03 -36.71
N LEU A 439 -11.20 -7.96 -35.38
CA LEU A 439 -10.13 -7.21 -34.71
C LEU A 439 -8.78 -7.88 -34.95
N GLU A 440 -8.70 -9.21 -34.86
CA GLU A 440 -7.46 -9.94 -35.14
C GLU A 440 -6.98 -9.71 -36.58
N ALA A 441 -7.87 -9.85 -37.57
CA ALA A 441 -7.56 -9.62 -38.97
C ALA A 441 -7.12 -8.17 -39.24
N ARG A 442 -7.76 -7.19 -38.58
CA ARG A 442 -7.35 -5.78 -38.67
C ARG A 442 -5.94 -5.56 -38.12
N ILE A 443 -5.65 -6.07 -36.93
CA ILE A 443 -4.33 -5.93 -36.30
C ILE A 443 -3.28 -6.64 -37.14
N ASP A 444 -3.57 -7.84 -37.65
CA ASP A 444 -2.69 -8.55 -38.56
C ASP A 444 -2.37 -7.73 -39.81
N THR A 445 -3.39 -7.19 -40.49
CA THR A 445 -3.21 -6.32 -41.67
C THR A 445 -2.29 -5.13 -41.38
N ILE A 446 -2.49 -4.45 -40.24
CA ILE A 446 -1.62 -3.35 -39.80
C ILE A 446 -0.21 -3.86 -39.52
N SER A 447 -0.05 -4.99 -38.84
CA SER A 447 1.26 -5.58 -38.58
C SER A 447 2.00 -6.00 -39.85
N GLN A 448 1.29 -6.45 -40.88
CA GLN A 448 1.90 -6.84 -42.16
C GLN A 448 2.44 -5.64 -42.94
N SER A 449 1.90 -4.43 -42.71
CA SER A 449 2.33 -3.23 -43.42
C SER A 449 3.72 -2.74 -42.99
N MET A 450 4.23 -3.20 -41.84
CA MET A 450 5.60 -2.92 -41.39
C MET A 450 6.51 -4.09 -41.77
N PRO A 451 7.39 -3.92 -42.77
CA PRO A 451 8.33 -4.96 -43.15
C PRO A 451 9.24 -5.35 -41.99
N GLY A 452 9.36 -6.66 -41.74
CA GLY A 452 10.22 -7.17 -40.68
C GLY A 452 9.66 -7.01 -39.26
N PHE A 453 8.36 -6.76 -39.09
CA PHE A 453 7.67 -6.87 -37.80
C PHE A 453 6.90 -8.21 -37.68
N PHE A 454 7.10 -8.89 -36.55
CA PHE A 454 6.57 -10.24 -36.31
C PHE A 454 6.03 -10.46 -34.89
N ILE A 455 6.52 -9.73 -33.89
CA ILE A 455 6.12 -9.93 -32.49
C ILE A 455 6.23 -8.64 -31.71
N GLY A 456 5.18 -8.29 -30.97
CA GLY A 456 5.18 -7.10 -30.14
C GLY A 456 3.84 -6.82 -29.49
N ARG A 457 3.73 -5.63 -28.90
CA ARG A 457 2.51 -5.13 -28.27
C ARG A 457 2.14 -3.76 -28.79
N TYR A 458 0.94 -3.64 -29.36
CA TYR A 458 0.30 -2.37 -29.64
C TYR A 458 -0.37 -1.83 -28.39
N ASP A 459 -0.14 -0.57 -28.07
CA ASP A 459 -0.95 0.17 -27.12
C ASP A 459 -1.95 1.02 -27.93
N ILE A 460 -3.24 0.87 -27.62
CA ILE A 460 -4.37 1.37 -28.42
C ILE A 460 -5.36 2.12 -27.53
N ARG A 461 -5.90 3.23 -28.04
CA ARG A 461 -7.03 3.95 -27.46
C ARG A 461 -8.27 3.78 -28.34
N ALA A 462 -9.44 3.64 -27.73
CA ALA A 462 -10.71 3.56 -28.43
C ALA A 462 -11.81 4.32 -27.66
N GLU A 463 -12.74 4.90 -28.40
CA GLU A 463 -13.92 5.59 -27.84
C GLU A 463 -15.08 4.62 -27.65
N ASN A 464 -15.33 3.76 -28.64
CA ASN A 464 -16.41 2.80 -28.63
C ASN A 464 -15.87 1.35 -28.61
N LEU A 465 -16.37 0.57 -27.65
CA LEU A 465 -15.96 -0.81 -27.47
C LEU A 465 -16.42 -1.73 -28.62
N GLU A 466 -17.62 -1.54 -29.16
CA GLU A 466 -18.13 -2.35 -30.26
C GLU A 466 -17.37 -2.10 -31.56
N ASP A 467 -17.06 -0.83 -31.87
CA ASP A 467 -16.27 -0.52 -33.06
C ASP A 467 -14.86 -1.08 -32.96
N PHE A 468 -14.23 -0.96 -31.78
CA PHE A 468 -12.95 -1.60 -31.51
C PHE A 468 -13.01 -3.11 -31.75
N ARG A 469 -14.05 -3.78 -31.24
CA ARG A 469 -14.28 -5.22 -31.50
C ARG A 469 -14.54 -5.54 -32.97
N LYS A 470 -14.97 -4.60 -33.79
CA LYS A 470 -15.12 -4.80 -35.25
C LYS A 470 -13.85 -4.43 -36.02
N GLY A 471 -12.74 -4.12 -35.33
CA GLY A 471 -11.51 -3.64 -35.95
C GLY A 471 -11.65 -2.26 -36.59
N ARG A 472 -12.46 -1.37 -35.99
CA ARG A 472 -12.79 -0.03 -36.48
C ARG A 472 -12.55 1.03 -35.39
N ALA A 473 -12.42 2.29 -35.80
CA ALA A 473 -12.45 3.47 -34.93
C ALA A 473 -11.58 3.37 -33.65
N PHE A 474 -10.33 2.93 -33.80
CA PHE A 474 -9.34 2.95 -32.73
C PHE A 474 -8.06 3.63 -33.20
N LYS A 475 -7.26 4.09 -32.24
CA LYS A 475 -6.00 4.78 -32.46
C LYS A 475 -4.85 4.09 -31.74
N ILE A 476 -3.86 3.63 -32.48
CA ILE A 476 -2.60 3.08 -31.98
C ILE A 476 -1.76 4.25 -31.49
N ILE A 477 -1.39 4.23 -30.21
CA ILE A 477 -0.58 5.27 -29.56
C ILE A 477 0.91 4.91 -29.50
N GLU A 478 1.22 3.62 -29.49
CA GLU A 478 2.58 3.08 -29.39
C GLU A 478 2.63 1.63 -29.89
N LEU A 479 3.76 1.24 -30.49
CA LEU A 479 4.11 -0.14 -30.80
C LEU A 479 5.43 -0.47 -30.11
N ASN A 480 5.43 -1.52 -29.30
CA ASN A 480 6.62 -2.06 -28.64
C ASN A 480 7.06 -3.34 -29.36
N GLY A 481 8.35 -3.47 -29.68
CA GLY A 481 8.90 -4.65 -30.34
C GLY A 481 9.08 -5.85 -29.40
N ALA A 482 10.27 -6.45 -29.37
CA ALA A 482 10.54 -7.68 -28.62
C ALA A 482 10.28 -7.57 -27.10
N THR A 483 10.36 -6.38 -26.52
CA THR A 483 10.04 -6.14 -25.10
C THR A 483 8.55 -5.88 -24.83
N GLY A 484 7.73 -5.85 -25.87
CA GLY A 484 6.26 -5.80 -25.82
C GLY A 484 5.66 -7.11 -25.32
N GLU A 485 5.93 -7.47 -24.07
CA GLU A 485 5.46 -8.70 -23.44
C GLU A 485 3.92 -8.74 -23.23
N PRO A 486 3.33 -9.95 -23.10
CA PRO A 486 1.90 -10.14 -22.89
C PRO A 486 1.42 -9.59 -21.53
N SER A 487 1.04 -8.31 -21.48
CA SER A 487 0.65 -7.62 -20.25
C SER A 487 -0.66 -8.11 -19.63
N HIS A 488 -1.50 -8.85 -20.37
CA HIS A 488 -2.75 -9.43 -19.85
C HIS A 488 -2.49 -10.43 -18.72
N MET A 489 -1.26 -10.96 -18.63
CA MET A 489 -0.86 -11.84 -17.54
C MET A 489 -0.98 -11.16 -16.18
N TYR A 490 -0.83 -9.84 -16.08
CA TYR A 490 -0.90 -9.07 -14.83
C TYR A 490 -2.32 -8.92 -14.26
N ASP A 491 -3.34 -9.54 -14.87
CA ASP A 491 -4.65 -9.62 -14.25
C ASP A 491 -4.59 -10.38 -12.91
N HIS A 492 -5.14 -9.77 -11.86
CA HIS A 492 -5.23 -10.35 -10.52
C HIS A 492 -5.96 -11.70 -10.45
N ARG A 493 -6.78 -12.03 -11.46
CA ARG A 493 -7.47 -13.33 -11.61
C ARG A 493 -6.52 -14.45 -12.02
N HIS A 494 -5.35 -14.13 -12.58
CA HIS A 494 -4.37 -15.11 -13.02
C HIS A 494 -3.39 -15.52 -11.92
N GLY A 495 -3.12 -16.82 -11.86
CA GLY A 495 -2.08 -17.37 -10.99
C GLY A 495 -0.67 -17.25 -11.60
N LEU A 496 0.35 -17.45 -10.77
CA LEU A 496 1.76 -17.39 -11.17
C LEU A 496 2.10 -18.33 -12.34
N LEU A 497 1.48 -19.51 -12.39
CA LEU A 497 1.70 -20.48 -13.47
C LEU A 497 1.22 -19.96 -14.83
N PHE A 498 0.12 -19.20 -14.86
CA PHE A 498 -0.36 -18.56 -16.09
C PHE A 498 0.64 -17.52 -16.58
N ALA A 499 1.16 -16.69 -15.68
CA ALA A 499 2.19 -15.70 -15.99
C ALA A 499 3.44 -16.35 -16.59
N TYR A 500 3.95 -17.42 -15.98
CA TYR A 500 5.10 -18.15 -16.52
C TYR A 500 4.82 -18.80 -17.86
N ARG A 501 3.65 -19.39 -18.07
CA ARG A 501 3.27 -19.93 -19.39
C ARG A 501 3.26 -18.85 -20.47
N SER A 502 2.71 -17.67 -20.16
CA SER A 502 2.70 -16.52 -21.08
C SER A 502 4.09 -16.01 -21.39
N LEU A 503 4.96 -15.86 -20.39
CA LEU A 503 6.35 -15.44 -20.56
C LEU A 503 7.18 -16.46 -21.34
N PHE A 504 7.12 -17.75 -20.97
CA PHE A 504 7.86 -18.80 -21.68
C PHE A 504 7.40 -18.92 -23.14
N ARG A 505 6.10 -18.73 -23.40
CA ARG A 505 5.57 -18.68 -24.76
C ARG A 505 6.12 -17.48 -25.54
N HIS A 506 6.13 -16.28 -24.94
CA HIS A 506 6.70 -15.07 -25.54
C HIS A 506 8.16 -15.28 -25.95
N TYR A 507 9.01 -15.73 -25.01
CA TYR A 507 10.43 -15.97 -25.32
C TYR A 507 10.62 -17.07 -26.35
N ARG A 508 9.85 -18.16 -26.29
CA ARG A 508 9.91 -19.21 -27.32
C ARG A 508 9.67 -18.64 -28.71
N TYR A 509 8.67 -17.76 -28.88
CA TYR A 509 8.42 -17.10 -30.16
C TYR A 509 9.58 -16.22 -30.62
N LEU A 510 10.20 -15.42 -29.75
CA LEU A 510 11.38 -14.62 -30.11
C LEU A 510 12.49 -15.49 -30.71
N TRP A 511 12.75 -16.65 -30.10
CA TRP A 511 13.74 -17.62 -30.57
C TRP A 511 13.35 -18.30 -31.89
N GLU A 512 12.09 -18.70 -32.03
CA GLU A 512 11.56 -19.36 -33.23
C GLU A 512 11.55 -18.40 -34.44
N ILE A 513 11.01 -17.19 -34.26
CA ILE A 513 10.99 -16.14 -35.29
C ILE A 513 12.42 -15.80 -35.70
N GLY A 514 13.31 -15.57 -34.73
CA GLY A 514 14.71 -15.28 -34.99
C GLY A 514 15.42 -16.39 -35.78
N ARG A 515 15.14 -17.66 -35.48
CA ARG A 515 15.65 -18.81 -36.24
C ARG A 515 15.14 -18.82 -37.68
N GLN A 516 13.86 -18.53 -37.89
CA GLN A 516 13.27 -18.50 -39.22
C GLN A 516 13.82 -17.35 -40.06
N ASN A 517 13.94 -16.14 -39.50
CA ASN A 517 14.55 -15.00 -40.18
C ASN A 517 16.02 -15.27 -40.52
N ALA A 518 16.79 -15.88 -39.61
CA ALA A 518 18.15 -16.30 -39.90
C ALA A 518 18.23 -17.32 -41.07
N ARG A 519 17.27 -18.24 -41.17
CA ARG A 519 17.19 -19.21 -42.29
C ARG A 519 16.80 -18.55 -43.61
N LYS A 520 16.03 -17.46 -43.56
CA LYS A 520 15.67 -16.63 -44.72
C LYS A 520 16.80 -15.68 -45.16
N GLY A 521 17.96 -15.73 -44.52
CA GLY A 521 19.14 -14.93 -44.90
C GLY A 521 19.28 -13.60 -44.18
N THR A 522 18.45 -13.28 -43.18
CA THR A 522 18.65 -12.05 -42.39
C THR A 522 19.99 -12.12 -41.64
N PRO A 523 20.90 -11.14 -41.82
CA PRO A 523 22.21 -11.15 -41.18
C PRO A 523 22.12 -11.12 -39.66
N ARG A 524 22.88 -11.99 -38.97
CA ARG A 524 22.91 -12.01 -37.50
C ARG A 524 23.63 -10.79 -36.95
N MET A 525 23.00 -10.11 -35.99
CA MET A 525 23.64 -9.06 -35.22
C MET A 525 24.76 -9.63 -34.34
N LYS A 526 25.95 -9.00 -34.39
CA LYS A 526 27.07 -9.34 -33.51
C LYS A 526 26.74 -8.89 -32.08
N LEU A 527 27.08 -9.72 -31.09
CA LEU A 527 26.85 -9.40 -29.67
C LEU A 527 27.49 -8.06 -29.27
N ARG A 528 28.70 -7.77 -29.77
CA ARG A 528 29.40 -6.50 -29.49
C ARG A 528 28.60 -5.27 -29.95
N THR A 529 27.89 -5.36 -31.07
CA THR A 529 27.03 -4.29 -31.59
C THR A 529 25.85 -4.06 -30.66
N PHE A 530 25.20 -5.13 -30.21
CA PHE A 530 24.09 -5.04 -29.27
C PHE A 530 24.52 -4.45 -27.92
N LEU A 531 25.66 -4.90 -27.37
CA LEU A 531 26.20 -4.36 -26.12
C LEU A 531 26.59 -2.89 -26.22
N LYS A 532 27.08 -2.45 -27.39
CA LYS A 532 27.31 -1.02 -27.68
C LYS A 532 25.99 -0.25 -27.66
N GLY A 533 24.95 -0.75 -28.34
CA GLY A 533 23.61 -0.16 -28.32
C GLY A 533 23.02 0.00 -26.92
N ILE A 534 23.18 -1.02 -26.06
CA ILE A 534 22.81 -0.94 -24.64
C ILE A 534 23.52 0.22 -23.95
N ARG A 535 24.85 0.31 -24.09
CA ARG A 535 25.66 1.34 -23.45
C ARG A 535 25.24 2.75 -23.91
N ASP A 536 25.03 2.91 -25.22
CA ASP A 536 24.64 4.20 -25.81
C ASP A 536 23.24 4.61 -25.31
N TYR A 537 22.29 3.67 -25.26
CA TYR A 537 20.97 3.91 -24.67
C TYR A 537 21.04 4.35 -23.21
N TRP A 538 21.82 3.66 -22.35
CA TRP A 538 21.93 4.04 -20.93
C TRP A 538 22.53 5.44 -20.73
N ARG A 539 23.46 5.86 -21.58
CA ARG A 539 24.00 7.23 -21.55
C ARG A 539 22.92 8.26 -21.86
N THR A 540 22.09 8.01 -22.88
CA THR A 540 20.98 8.90 -23.22
C THR A 540 19.86 8.86 -22.18
N ALA A 541 19.58 7.69 -21.60
CA ALA A 541 18.50 7.50 -20.65
C ALA A 541 18.73 8.24 -19.31
N GLN A 542 19.98 8.40 -18.89
CA GLN A 542 20.33 9.20 -17.71
C GLN A 542 20.01 10.69 -17.88
N ALA A 543 19.87 11.17 -19.12
CA ALA A 543 19.48 12.54 -19.41
C ALA A 543 17.95 12.74 -19.44
N HIS A 544 17.15 11.68 -19.27
CA HIS A 544 15.70 11.83 -19.13
C HIS A 544 15.35 12.42 -17.75
N PRO A 545 14.49 13.45 -17.69
CA PRO A 545 13.94 13.98 -16.45
C PRO A 545 13.13 12.94 -15.68
N LYS A 546 13.09 13.16 -14.37
CA LYS A 546 12.33 12.33 -13.44
C LYS A 546 10.83 12.49 -13.77
N VAL A 547 10.13 11.36 -13.81
CA VAL A 547 8.67 11.31 -13.98
C VAL A 547 8.02 11.95 -12.75
N ASP A 548 7.00 12.80 -12.95
CA ASP A 548 6.18 13.39 -11.87
C ASP A 548 5.47 12.33 -11.01
#